data_AF-A0AAN5CIE8-F1
#
_entry.id   AF-A0AAN5CIE8-F1
#
_cell.length_a   1.000
_cell.length_b   1.000
_cell.length_c   1.000
_cell.angle_alpha   90.00
_cell.angle_beta   90.00
_cell.angle_gamma   90.00
#
_symmetry.space_group_name_H-M   'P 1'
#
loop_
_entity.id
_entity.type
_entity.pdbx_description
1 polymer ?
#
loop_
_entity_poly.entity_id
_entity_poly.type
_entity_poly.pdbx_seq_one_letter_code
_entity_poly.pdbx_strand_id
1 'polypeptide(L)'
;MFRQLRFLTATLAAPEYNCSEHSADDWARLFGEPQRALGIWSILLGVASLMLYIPSIRVFFREKRLNCVKIMRFLALVDMLGIFCCGILFGIQMLRGSVFCSDRAFIVVTCLSGYAAWDVSSLTCVFLVLNRIMELTGKEHLFQ
;
A
#
# COMPACT_ATOMS: atom_id res chain seq x y z
N MET A 1 -20.74 9.36 1.90
CA MET A 1 -20.46 8.39 2.97
C MET A 1 -21.58 7.34 3.13
N PHE A 2 -22.85 7.72 3.41
CA PHE A 2 -23.95 6.77 3.66
C PHE A 2 -24.27 5.80 2.51
N ARG A 3 -24.15 6.23 1.25
CA ARG A 3 -24.33 5.34 0.07
C ARG A 3 -23.24 4.29 -0.08
N GLN A 4 -21.99 4.65 0.22
CA GLN A 4 -20.85 3.73 0.16
C GLN A 4 -20.98 2.65 1.23
N LEU A 5 -21.42 3.02 2.44
CA LEU A 5 -21.64 2.08 3.52
C LEU A 5 -22.75 1.06 3.19
N ARG A 6 -23.88 1.53 2.63
CA ARG A 6 -24.98 0.63 2.21
C ARG A 6 -24.58 -0.33 1.10
N PHE A 7 -23.78 0.16 0.15
CA PHE A 7 -23.24 -0.68 -0.92
C PHE A 7 -22.38 -1.79 -0.31
N LEU A 8 -21.42 -1.43 0.55
CA LEU A 8 -20.53 -2.39 1.21
C LEU A 8 -21.29 -3.46 2.01
N THR A 9 -22.30 -3.06 2.79
CA THR A 9 -23.12 -4.00 3.56
C THR A 9 -23.94 -4.94 2.67
N ALA A 10 -24.40 -4.46 1.51
CA ALA A 10 -25.12 -5.30 0.55
C ALA A 10 -24.17 -6.28 -0.16
N THR A 11 -22.95 -5.85 -0.48
CA THR A 11 -21.93 -6.72 -1.10
C THR A 11 -21.44 -7.80 -0.14
N LEU A 12 -21.22 -7.45 1.13
CA LEU A 12 -20.81 -8.41 2.17
C LEU A 12 -21.92 -9.39 2.57
N ALA A 13 -23.19 -9.04 2.32
CA ALA A 13 -24.34 -9.91 2.55
C ALA A 13 -24.64 -10.85 1.38
N ALA A 14 -23.90 -10.75 0.26
CA ALA A 14 -24.02 -11.69 -0.84
C ALA A 14 -23.54 -13.09 -0.38
N PRO A 15 -24.18 -14.18 -0.86
CA PRO A 15 -23.87 -15.55 -0.43
C PRO A 15 -22.39 -15.95 -0.68
N GLU A 16 -21.76 -15.30 -1.66
CA GLU A 16 -20.36 -15.48 -2.06
C GLU A 16 -19.34 -15.00 -0.99
N TYR A 17 -19.80 -14.23 0.01
CA TYR A 17 -19.00 -13.80 1.16
C TYR A 17 -19.37 -14.53 2.47
N ASN A 18 -20.27 -15.54 2.41
CA ASN A 18 -20.61 -16.37 3.55
C ASN A 18 -19.54 -17.44 3.82
N CYS A 19 -18.44 -17.03 4.45
CA CYS A 19 -17.30 -17.92 4.72
C CYS A 19 -17.59 -19.09 5.69
N SER A 20 -18.82 -19.25 6.18
CA SER A 20 -19.24 -20.33 7.09
C SER A 20 -19.69 -21.59 6.36
N GLU A 21 -19.89 -21.53 5.04
CA GLU A 21 -20.55 -22.59 4.26
C GLU A 21 -19.58 -23.67 3.73
N HIS A 22 -18.32 -23.32 3.49
CA HIS A 22 -17.27 -24.25 3.01
C HIS A 22 -15.93 -24.03 3.73
N SER A 23 -15.05 -25.05 3.68
CA SER A 23 -13.67 -24.96 4.16
C SER A 23 -12.86 -23.94 3.35
N ALA A 24 -11.86 -23.30 4.00
CA ALA A 24 -11.02 -22.25 3.39
C ALA A 24 -10.30 -22.69 2.10
N ASP A 25 -9.94 -23.97 2.00
CA ASP A 25 -9.29 -24.55 0.81
C ASP A 25 -10.29 -24.82 -0.33
N ASP A 26 -11.54 -25.17 0.01
CA ASP A 26 -12.58 -25.42 -0.99
C ASP A 26 -13.03 -24.11 -1.64
N TRP A 27 -13.11 -23.01 -0.87
CA TRP A 27 -13.38 -21.66 -1.40
C TRP A 27 -12.36 -21.21 -2.44
N ALA A 28 -11.07 -21.45 -2.22
CA ALA A 28 -10.02 -21.12 -3.18
C ALA A 28 -10.12 -21.95 -4.46
N ARG A 29 -10.61 -23.19 -4.38
CA ARG A 29 -10.77 -24.09 -5.55
C ARG A 29 -12.05 -23.82 -6.34
N LEU A 30 -13.14 -23.47 -5.66
CA LEU A 30 -14.46 -23.26 -6.25
C LEU A 30 -14.61 -21.88 -6.89
N PHE A 31 -14.01 -20.84 -6.31
CA PHE A 31 -14.23 -19.44 -6.70
C PHE A 31 -12.94 -18.65 -7.01
N GLY A 32 -11.77 -19.26 -6.80
CA GLY A 32 -10.49 -18.62 -7.09
C GLY A 32 -10.15 -18.69 -8.58
N GLU A 33 -10.39 -17.61 -9.31
CA GLU A 33 -9.88 -17.44 -10.68
C GLU A 33 -8.50 -16.74 -10.65
N PRO A 34 -7.39 -17.47 -10.87
CA PRO A 34 -6.06 -16.90 -10.78
C PRO A 34 -5.78 -15.98 -11.97
N GLN A 35 -5.73 -14.67 -11.72
CA GLN A 35 -5.37 -13.67 -12.72
C GLN A 35 -3.84 -13.59 -12.88
N ARG A 36 -3.26 -14.64 -13.48
CA ARG A 36 -1.80 -14.82 -13.57
C ARG A 36 -1.08 -13.69 -14.30
N ALA A 37 -1.65 -13.17 -15.39
CA ALA A 37 -1.04 -12.09 -16.16
C ALA A 37 -0.91 -10.80 -15.34
N LEU A 38 -1.97 -10.40 -14.62
CA LEU A 38 -1.97 -9.22 -13.77
C LEU A 38 -1.07 -9.39 -12.54
N GLY A 39 -1.08 -10.58 -11.93
CA GLY A 39 -0.20 -10.89 -10.80
C GLY A 39 1.29 -10.81 -11.17
N ILE A 40 1.69 -11.41 -12.30
CA ILE A 40 3.08 -11.33 -12.80
C ILE A 40 3.45 -9.88 -13.11
N TRP A 41 2.58 -9.14 -13.79
CA TRP A 41 2.81 -7.73 -14.10
C TRP A 41 3.02 -6.89 -12.84
N SER A 42 2.17 -7.08 -11.82
CA SER A 42 2.24 -6.36 -10.54
C SER A 42 3.55 -6.65 -9.80
N ILE A 43 3.99 -7.91 -9.76
CA ILE A 43 5.25 -8.30 -9.11
C ILE A 43 6.44 -7.70 -9.85
N LEU A 44 6.49 -7.81 -11.18
CA LEU A 44 7.58 -7.26 -11.98
C LEU A 44 7.71 -5.75 -11.80
N LEU A 45 6.58 -5.03 -11.85
CA LEU A 45 6.55 -3.59 -11.65
C LEU A 45 6.95 -3.22 -10.21
N GLY A 46 6.50 -3.97 -9.22
CA GLY A 46 6.86 -3.77 -7.81
C GLY A 46 8.34 -3.96 -7.56
N VAL A 47 8.94 -5.04 -8.08
CA VAL A 47 10.38 -5.31 -7.96
C VAL A 47 11.21 -4.25 -8.68
N ALA A 48 10.83 -3.88 -9.91
CA ALA A 48 11.52 -2.83 -10.66
C ALA A 48 11.47 -1.48 -9.91
N SER A 49 10.32 -1.14 -9.34
CA SER A 49 10.15 0.09 -8.56
C SER A 49 11.01 0.06 -7.29
N LEU A 50 11.04 -1.06 -6.57
CA LEU A 50 11.87 -1.20 -5.37
C LEU A 50 13.37 -1.03 -5.68
N MET A 51 13.82 -1.56 -6.83
CA MET A 51 15.20 -1.38 -7.31
C MET A 51 15.55 0.08 -7.57
N LEU A 52 14.62 0.86 -8.12
CA LEU A 52 14.79 2.30 -8.33
C LEU A 52 14.80 3.11 -7.01
N TYR A 53 14.13 2.62 -5.97
CA TYR A 53 14.12 3.28 -4.67
C TYR A 53 15.42 3.10 -3.86
N ILE A 54 16.17 2.00 -4.09
CA ILE A 54 17.45 1.74 -3.42
C ILE A 54 18.47 2.90 -3.59
N PRO A 55 18.79 3.38 -4.81
CA PRO A 55 19.72 4.49 -4.98
C PRO A 55 19.18 5.79 -4.38
N SER A 56 17.87 6.04 -4.48
CA SER A 56 17.20 7.23 -3.93
C SER A 56 17.41 7.33 -2.41
N ILE A 57 17.20 6.24 -1.67
CA ILE A 57 17.45 6.21 -0.23
C ILE A 57 18.93 6.45 0.10
N ARG A 58 19.87 5.86 -0.65
CA ARG A 58 21.30 6.08 -0.40
C ARG A 58 21.70 7.56 -0.50
N VAL A 59 21.12 8.29 -1.45
CA VAL A 59 21.36 9.74 -1.60
C VAL A 59 20.84 10.49 -0.38
N PHE A 60 19.61 10.19 0.07
CA PHE A 60 19.02 10.87 1.22
C PHE A 60 19.75 10.57 2.55
N PHE A 61 20.38 9.40 2.69
CA PHE A 61 21.19 9.08 3.87
C PHE A 61 22.50 9.87 3.94
N ARG A 62 23.01 10.33 2.79
CA ARG A 62 24.24 11.14 2.73
C ARG A 62 23.99 12.58 3.20
N GLU A 63 22.80 13.13 2.95
CA GLU A 63 22.47 14.53 3.21
C GLU A 63 21.65 14.68 4.51
N LYS A 64 22.30 14.69 5.68
CA LYS A 64 21.60 14.68 6.99
C LYS A 64 21.21 16.06 7.52
N ARG A 65 21.63 17.16 6.88
CA ARG A 65 21.63 18.49 7.49
C ARG A 65 20.30 19.25 7.41
N LEU A 66 19.42 18.93 6.46
CA LEU A 66 18.17 19.67 6.26
C LEU A 66 16.96 18.90 6.80
N ASN A 67 16.05 19.60 7.49
CA ASN A 67 14.77 19.03 7.96
C ASN A 67 13.94 18.45 6.81
N CYS A 68 14.05 19.04 5.61
CA CYS A 68 13.43 18.52 4.39
C CYS A 68 13.89 17.10 4.03
N VAL A 69 15.18 16.79 4.21
CA VAL A 69 15.71 15.44 3.92
C VAL A 69 15.24 14.40 4.95
N LYS A 70 14.90 14.81 6.19
CA LYS A 70 14.26 13.90 7.15
C LYS A 70 12.87 13.45 6.66
N ILE A 71 12.07 14.39 6.17
CA ILE A 71 10.72 14.12 5.64
C ILE A 71 10.81 13.29 4.36
N MET A 72 11.72 13.61 3.45
CA MET A 72 11.96 12.83 2.22
C MET A 72 12.39 11.38 2.50
N ARG A 73 13.20 11.15 3.53
CA ARG A 73 13.57 9.78 3.96
C ARG A 73 12.36 9.00 4.48
N PHE A 74 11.51 9.64 5.27
CA PHE A 74 10.29 9.01 5.78
C PHE A 74 9.34 8.64 4.63
N LEU A 75 9.12 9.57 3.70
CA LEU A 75 8.32 9.33 2.49
C LEU A 75 8.84 8.12 1.70
N ALA A 76 10.15 8.07 1.43
CA ALA A 76 10.75 6.98 0.67
C ALA A 76 10.62 5.61 1.37
N LEU A 77 10.64 5.57 2.71
CA LEU A 77 10.41 4.34 3.47
C LEU A 77 8.94 3.89 3.40
N VAL A 78 8.00 4.82 3.53
CA VAL A 78 6.56 4.53 3.41
C VAL A 78 6.23 4.02 2.01
N ASP A 79 6.79 4.64 0.97
CA ASP A 79 6.58 4.22 -0.42
C ASP A 79 7.20 2.84 -0.70
N MET A 80 8.39 2.53 -0.15
CA MET A 80 8.96 1.19 -0.25
C MET A 80 8.06 0.13 0.41
N LEU A 81 7.52 0.41 1.60
CA LEU A 81 6.58 -0.48 2.28
C LEU A 81 5.28 -0.64 1.48
N GLY A 82 4.76 0.45 0.91
CA GLY A 82 3.59 0.44 0.06
C GLY A 82 3.79 -0.40 -1.21
N ILE A 83 4.92 -0.26 -1.89
CA ILE A 83 5.28 -1.05 -3.08
C ILE A 83 5.43 -2.53 -2.72
N PHE A 84 6.01 -2.84 -1.56
CA PHE A 84 6.13 -4.23 -1.10
C PHE A 84 4.75 -4.87 -0.88
N CYS A 85 3.85 -4.18 -0.17
CA CYS A 85 2.50 -4.69 0.08
C CYS A 85 1.62 -4.73 -1.18
N CYS A 86 1.51 -3.62 -1.92
CA CYS A 86 0.62 -3.49 -3.07
C CYS A 86 1.18 -4.11 -4.35
N GLY A 87 2.50 -4.20 -4.51
CA GLY A 87 3.13 -4.80 -5.69
C GLY A 87 3.32 -6.30 -5.51
N ILE A 88 4.07 -6.67 -4.47
CA ILE A 88 4.54 -8.05 -4.26
C ILE A 88 3.48 -8.89 -3.54
N LEU A 89 3.03 -8.49 -2.35
CA LEU A 89 2.07 -9.31 -1.58
C LEU A 89 0.74 -9.44 -2.32
N PHE A 90 0.21 -8.34 -2.85
CA PHE A 90 -1.00 -8.35 -3.67
C PHE A 90 -0.82 -9.13 -4.98
N GLY A 91 0.34 -9.03 -5.64
CA GLY A 91 0.63 -9.81 -6.84
C GLY A 91 0.68 -11.32 -6.57
N ILE A 92 1.25 -11.73 -5.43
CA ILE A 92 1.24 -13.14 -4.97
C ILE A 92 -0.19 -13.60 -4.69
N GLN A 93 -1.01 -12.73 -4.08
CA GLN A 93 -2.42 -13.00 -3.81
C GLN A 93 -3.21 -13.24 -5.11
N MET A 94 -2.98 -12.41 -6.13
CA MET A 94 -3.59 -12.56 -7.46
C MET A 94 -3.13 -13.83 -8.18
N LEU A 95 -1.87 -14.23 -8.02
CA LEU A 95 -1.35 -15.47 -8.61
C LEU A 95 -1.97 -16.73 -8.00
N ARG A 96 -2.23 -16.69 -6.68
CA ARG A 96 -2.93 -17.77 -5.97
C ARG A 96 -4.42 -17.78 -6.25
N GLY A 97 -5.00 -16.66 -6.72
CA GLY A 97 -6.45 -16.51 -6.83
C GLY A 97 -7.15 -16.62 -5.47
N SER A 98 -6.44 -16.28 -4.37
CA SER A 98 -6.98 -16.51 -3.04
C SER A 98 -8.11 -15.49 -2.74
N VAL A 99 -9.26 -16.05 -2.42
CA VAL A 99 -10.52 -15.34 -2.18
C VAL A 99 -10.60 -14.90 -0.72
N PHE A 100 -11.46 -13.90 -0.41
CA PHE A 100 -11.60 -13.32 0.93
C PHE A 100 -11.82 -14.36 2.05
N CYS A 101 -12.51 -15.47 1.74
CA CYS A 101 -12.78 -16.55 2.68
C CYS A 101 -11.65 -17.59 2.84
N SER A 102 -10.63 -17.57 1.98
CA SER A 102 -9.51 -18.52 2.05
C SER A 102 -8.44 -18.05 3.03
N ASP A 103 -7.89 -16.85 2.83
CA ASP A 103 -6.87 -16.26 3.71
C ASP A 103 -7.26 -14.86 4.21
N ARG A 104 -8.31 -14.80 5.03
CA ARG A 104 -8.89 -13.52 5.51
C ARG A 104 -7.86 -12.59 6.15
N ALA A 105 -6.98 -13.13 6.99
CA ALA A 105 -5.96 -12.33 7.68
C ALA A 105 -4.95 -11.73 6.70
N PHE A 106 -4.47 -12.52 5.75
CA PHE A 106 -3.46 -12.07 4.78
C PHE A 106 -4.00 -11.01 3.83
N ILE A 107 -5.24 -11.18 3.34
CA ILE A 107 -5.90 -10.22 2.46
C ILE A 107 -6.17 -8.90 3.19
N VAL A 108 -6.73 -8.95 4.40
CA VAL A 108 -7.06 -7.74 5.17
C VAL A 108 -5.79 -6.96 5.53
N VAL A 109 -4.72 -7.64 5.97
CA VAL A 109 -3.45 -6.98 6.29
C VAL A 109 -2.83 -6.32 5.06
N THR A 110 -2.84 -7.01 3.91
CA THR A 110 -2.28 -6.48 2.66
C THR A 110 -3.05 -5.25 2.17
N CYS A 111 -4.39 -5.32 2.16
CA CYS A 111 -5.22 -4.19 1.73
C CYS A 111 -5.13 -3.00 2.69
N LEU A 112 -5.17 -3.24 4.01
CA LEU A 112 -5.08 -2.17 5.01
C LEU A 112 -3.72 -1.47 4.97
N SER A 113 -2.63 -2.24 4.89
CA SER A 113 -1.28 -1.68 4.80
C SER A 113 -1.08 -0.88 3.52
N GLY A 114 -1.60 -1.37 2.38
CA GLY A 114 -1.57 -0.63 1.12
C GLY A 114 -2.32 0.70 1.18
N TYR A 115 -3.53 0.70 1.72
CA TYR A 115 -4.34 1.90 1.89
C TYR A 115 -3.69 2.90 2.85
N ALA A 116 -3.21 2.42 4.00
CA ALA A 116 -2.51 3.24 4.98
C ALA A 116 -1.23 3.87 4.39
N ALA A 117 -0.45 3.11 3.61
CA ALA A 117 0.74 3.64 2.96
C ALA A 117 0.42 4.77 1.98
N TRP A 118 -0.68 4.66 1.22
CA TRP A 118 -1.12 5.72 0.30
C TRP A 118 -1.53 6.99 1.05
N ASP A 119 -2.34 6.86 2.10
CA ASP A 119 -2.76 8.01 2.90
C ASP A 119 -1.57 8.72 3.54
N VAL A 120 -0.65 7.95 4.14
CA VAL A 120 0.57 8.50 4.77
C VAL A 120 1.48 9.16 3.74
N SER A 121 1.63 8.58 2.55
CA SER A 121 2.43 9.16 1.46
C SER A 121 1.86 10.51 1.01
N SER A 122 0.53 10.59 0.87
CA SER A 122 -0.17 11.83 0.49
C SER A 122 -0.02 12.92 1.55
N LEU A 123 -0.21 12.58 2.83
CA LEU A 123 -0.02 13.51 3.95
C LEU A 123 1.43 14.00 4.04
N THR A 124 2.39 13.11 3.81
CA THR A 124 3.82 13.44 3.85
C THR A 124 4.20 14.37 2.69
N CYS A 125 3.61 14.20 1.50
CA CYS A 125 3.78 15.11 0.37
C CYS A 125 3.31 16.54 0.72
N VAL A 126 2.13 16.67 1.34
CA VAL A 126 1.62 17.97 1.80
C VAL A 126 2.58 18.58 2.83
N PHE A 127 3.04 17.78 3.79
CA PHE A 127 3.98 18.24 4.82
C PHE A 127 5.31 18.73 4.23
N LEU A 128 5.80 18.06 3.18
CA LEU A 128 7.00 18.45 2.45
C LEU A 128 6.83 19.80 1.73
N VAL A 129 5.67 20.04 1.11
CA VAL A 129 5.35 21.32 0.47
C VAL A 129 5.30 22.45 1.51
N LEU A 130 4.64 22.22 2.65
CA LEU A 130 4.60 23.19 3.75
C LEU A 130 5.99 23.52 4.28
N ASN A 131 6.83 22.50 4.47
CA ASN A 131 8.20 22.67 4.91
C ASN A 131 9.01 23.54 3.93
N ARG A 132 8.82 23.34 2.61
CA ARG A 132 9.49 24.16 1.59
C ARG A 132 9.00 25.61 1.54
N ILE A 133 7.72 25.85 1.79
CA ILE A 133 7.17 27.21 1.88
C ILE A 133 7.73 27.95 3.10
N MET A 134 7.86 27.27 4.25
CA MET A 134 8.42 27.85 5.46
C MET A 134 9.90 28.20 5.33
N GLU A 135 10.67 27.34 4.65
CA GLU A 135 12.07 27.59 4.30
C GLU A 135 12.21 28.84 3.42
N LEU A 136 11.38 28.98 2.38
CA LEU A 136 11.37 30.18 1.51
C LEU A 136 10.91 31.46 2.22
N THR A 137 10.07 31.35 3.25
CA THR A 137 9.55 32.50 4.01
C THR A 137 10.53 32.97 5.11
N GLY A 138 11.67 32.28 5.30
CA GLY A 138 12.65 32.63 6.33
C GLY A 138 12.15 32.38 7.77
N LYS A 139 11.12 31.55 7.95
CA LYS A 139 10.55 31.20 9.27
C LYS A 139 11.13 29.87 9.79
N GLU A 140 12.39 29.61 9.49
CA GLU A 140 13.11 28.37 9.82
C GLU A 140 13.15 28.06 11.33
N HIS A 141 13.08 29.08 12.19
CA HIS A 141 13.11 28.94 13.65
C HIS A 141 11.85 28.31 14.26
N LEU A 142 10.73 28.24 13.54
CA LEU A 142 9.45 27.76 14.08
C LEU A 142 9.35 26.22 14.14
N PHE A 143 10.32 25.50 13.57
CA PHE A 143 10.32 24.04 13.41
C PHE A 143 11.67 23.37 13.78
N GLN A 144 12.48 24.07 14.58
CA GLN A 144 13.74 23.52 15.12
C GLN A 144 13.50 22.59 16.31
#